data_AF-W1XLK6-F1
#
_entry.id   AF-W1XLK6-F1
#
_cell.length_a   1.000
_cell.length_b   1.000
_cell.length_c   1.000
_cell.angle_alpha   90.00
_cell.angle_beta   90.00
_cell.angle_gamma   90.00
#
_symmetry.space_group_name_H-M   'P 1'
#
loop_
_entity.id
_entity.type
_entity.pdbx_description
1 polymer ?
#
loop_
_entity_poly.entity_id
_entity_poly.type
_entity_poly.pdbx_seq_one_letter_code
_entity_poly.pdbx_strand_id
1 'polypeptide(L)'
;TFNEAYMMHTTTSPHYGIVASTETAAAMMKGNAGKRLINGSIERAIKFRKEIKRLRTESDGWFFDVWQPDHIDTTECWPLRSDSTWHGFKNIDNEHMYLDPIKVTLLTPGMEKDGTMSDFGIPASIVAK
;
A
#
# COMPACT_ATOMS: atom_id res chain seq x y z
N THR A 1 33.91 -6.53 14.29
CA THR A 1 33.53 -5.11 14.07
C THR A 1 32.49 -5.02 12.96
N PHE A 2 31.82 -3.86 12.76
CA PHE A 2 30.81 -3.72 11.70
C PHE A 2 31.36 -3.99 10.29
N ASN A 3 32.55 -3.49 9.97
CA ASN A 3 33.17 -3.67 8.65
C ASN A 3 33.55 -5.14 8.38
N GLU A 4 33.99 -5.89 9.40
CA GLU A 4 34.22 -7.33 9.26
C GLU A 4 32.92 -8.06 8.87
N ALA A 5 31.81 -7.77 9.56
CA ALA A 5 30.51 -8.35 9.24
C ALA A 5 30.03 -7.99 7.83
N TYR A 6 30.24 -6.75 7.39
CA TYR A 6 29.91 -6.32 6.03
C TYR A 6 30.73 -7.06 4.95
N MET A 7 32.04 -7.21 5.18
CA MET A 7 32.94 -7.89 4.24
C MET A 7 32.71 -9.41 4.16
N MET A 8 32.17 -10.05 5.22
CA MET A 8 31.80 -11.47 5.17
C MET A 8 30.69 -11.77 4.14
N HIS A 9 29.84 -10.80 3.82
CA HIS A 9 28.70 -10.97 2.92
C HIS A 9 28.81 -10.24 1.59
N THR A 10 29.73 -9.27 1.48
CA THR A 10 29.92 -8.50 0.25
C THR A 10 30.88 -9.23 -0.68
N THR A 11 30.53 -9.31 -1.97
CA THR A 11 31.44 -9.85 -2.99
C THR A 11 32.73 -9.02 -3.08
N THR A 12 33.86 -9.68 -3.32
CA THR A 12 35.14 -9.00 -3.60
C THR A 12 35.18 -8.33 -4.98
N SER A 13 34.15 -8.52 -5.80
CA SER A 13 34.01 -7.91 -7.13
C SER A 13 32.63 -7.26 -7.28
N PRO A 14 32.39 -6.08 -6.68
CA PRO A 14 31.10 -5.41 -6.72
C PRO A 14 30.76 -4.88 -8.11
N HIS A 15 29.48 -4.90 -8.46
CA HIS A 15 29.00 -4.34 -9.72
C HIS A 15 28.85 -2.80 -9.60
N TYR A 16 29.80 -2.04 -10.16
CA TYR A 16 29.84 -0.58 -10.06
C TYR A 16 28.58 0.13 -10.59
N GLY A 17 27.91 -0.40 -11.62
CA GLY A 17 26.60 0.10 -12.06
C GLY A 17 25.52 0.13 -10.96
N ILE A 18 25.48 -0.88 -10.07
CA ILE A 18 24.55 -0.91 -8.93
C ILE A 18 24.95 0.13 -7.88
N VAL A 19 26.26 0.31 -7.66
CA VAL A 19 26.79 1.33 -6.74
C VAL A 19 26.39 2.74 -7.20
N ALA A 20 26.64 3.07 -8.47
CA ALA A 20 26.28 4.36 -9.06
C ALA A 20 24.76 4.60 -9.07
N SER A 21 23.97 3.55 -9.32
CA SER A 21 22.51 3.61 -9.24
C SER A 21 22.02 3.98 -7.84
N THR A 22 22.64 3.40 -6.79
CA THR A 22 22.29 3.71 -5.39
C THR A 22 22.62 5.16 -5.03
N GLU A 23 23.78 5.67 -5.47
CA GLU A 23 24.15 7.08 -5.29
C GLU A 23 23.16 8.03 -5.99
N THR A 24 22.78 7.69 -7.23
CA THR A 24 21.79 8.46 -7.99
C THR A 24 20.42 8.46 -7.32
N ALA A 25 19.98 7.32 -6.79
CA ALA A 25 18.70 7.22 -6.07
C ALA A 25 18.66 8.13 -4.84
N ALA A 26 19.77 8.23 -4.10
CA ALA A 26 19.89 9.18 -2.99
C ALA A 26 19.81 10.63 -3.48
N ALA A 27 20.47 10.96 -4.61
CA ALA A 27 20.41 12.28 -5.21
C ALA A 27 18.99 12.67 -5.68
N MET A 28 18.23 11.73 -6.23
CA MET A 28 16.83 11.96 -6.66
C MET A 28 15.92 12.39 -5.50
N MET A 29 16.17 11.87 -4.28
CA MET A 29 15.37 12.19 -3.10
C MET A 29 15.82 13.46 -2.37
N LYS A 30 16.95 14.04 -2.76
CA LYS A 30 17.55 15.19 -2.07
C LYS A 30 16.72 16.47 -2.26
N GLY A 31 16.45 17.16 -1.16
CA GLY A 31 15.84 18.49 -1.15
C GLY A 31 14.35 18.51 -1.52
N ASN A 32 13.87 19.68 -1.92
CA ASN A 32 12.44 19.91 -2.17
C ASN A 32 11.89 19.10 -3.35
N ALA A 33 12.72 18.74 -4.33
CA ALA A 33 12.31 17.92 -5.46
C ALA A 33 11.84 16.53 -4.99
N GLY A 34 12.65 15.84 -4.18
CA GLY A 34 12.30 14.54 -3.61
C GLY A 34 11.01 14.59 -2.78
N LYS A 35 10.86 15.60 -1.91
CA LYS A 35 9.63 15.79 -1.12
C LYS A 35 8.39 15.95 -1.99
N ARG A 36 8.48 16.73 -3.08
CA ARG A 36 7.37 16.92 -4.03
C ARG A 36 7.04 15.63 -4.80
N LEU A 37 8.05 14.84 -5.17
CA LEU A 37 7.84 13.55 -5.86
C LEU A 37 7.03 12.58 -5.00
N ILE A 38 7.35 12.47 -3.71
CA ILE A 38 6.63 11.61 -2.78
C ILE A 38 5.21 12.16 -2.52
N ASN A 39 5.08 13.45 -2.21
CA ASN A 39 3.76 14.05 -1.97
C ASN A 39 2.82 13.87 -3.17
N GLY A 40 3.29 14.13 -4.39
CA GLY A 40 2.48 13.93 -5.59
C GLY A 40 2.08 12.47 -5.81
N SER A 41 2.88 11.51 -5.33
CA SER A 41 2.55 10.08 -5.41
C SER A 41 1.49 9.70 -4.37
N ILE A 42 1.56 10.26 -3.16
CA ILE A 42 0.53 10.10 -2.12
C ILE A 42 -0.81 10.68 -2.58
N GLU A 43 -0.80 11.91 -3.12
CA GLU A 43 -1.99 12.57 -3.64
C GLU A 43 -2.65 11.75 -4.76
N ARG A 44 -1.84 11.21 -5.68
CA ARG A 44 -2.35 10.32 -6.75
C ARG A 44 -2.93 9.03 -6.21
N ALA A 45 -2.31 8.41 -5.19
CA ALA A 45 -2.83 7.20 -4.58
C ALA A 45 -4.20 7.44 -3.91
N ILE A 46 -4.35 8.55 -3.18
CA ILE A 46 -5.64 8.93 -2.57
C ILE A 46 -6.69 9.21 -3.64
N LYS A 47 -6.32 9.93 -4.71
CA LYS A 47 -7.23 10.17 -5.83
C LYS A 47 -7.70 8.85 -6.46
N PHE A 48 -6.78 7.91 -6.69
CA PHE A 48 -7.12 6.58 -7.22
C PHE A 48 -8.09 5.82 -6.30
N ARG A 49 -7.85 5.83 -4.99
CA ARG A 49 -8.76 5.21 -4.00
C ARG A 49 -10.17 5.81 -4.06
N LYS A 50 -10.27 7.15 -4.08
CA LYS A 50 -11.56 7.86 -4.20
C LYS A 50 -12.28 7.51 -5.51
N GLU A 51 -11.53 7.41 -6.60
CA GLU A 51 -12.07 7.08 -7.92
C GLU A 51 -12.63 5.66 -7.99
N ILE A 52 -11.95 4.66 -7.40
CA ILE A 52 -12.48 3.30 -7.31
C ILE A 52 -13.79 3.26 -6.52
N LYS A 53 -13.89 3.98 -5.39
CA LYS A 53 -15.13 4.05 -4.60
C LYS A 53 -16.26 4.77 -5.34
N ARG A 54 -15.94 5.82 -6.10
CA ARG A 54 -16.90 6.52 -6.97
C ARG A 54 -17.45 5.57 -8.03
N LEU A 55 -16.56 4.92 -8.80
CA LEU A 55 -16.93 3.97 -9.84
C LEU A 55 -17.70 2.76 -9.30
N ARG A 56 -17.37 2.26 -8.11
CA ARG A 56 -18.14 1.20 -7.44
C ARG A 56 -19.59 1.59 -7.22
N THR A 57 -19.85 2.85 -6.86
CA THR A 57 -21.21 3.35 -6.60
C THR A 57 -22.00 3.58 -7.89
N GLU A 58 -21.31 3.94 -8.98
CA GLU A 58 -21.92 4.22 -10.29
C GLU A 58 -22.09 2.98 -11.18
N SER A 59 -21.43 1.88 -10.85
CA SER A 59 -21.46 0.66 -11.67
C SER A 59 -22.67 -0.19 -11.33
N ASP A 60 -23.40 -0.63 -12.36
CA ASP A 60 -24.43 -1.64 -12.22
C ASP A 60 -23.78 -3.03 -12.11
N GLY A 61 -23.90 -3.66 -10.94
CA GLY A 61 -23.38 -5.01 -10.67
C GLY A 61 -22.13 -5.03 -9.81
N TRP A 62 -21.24 -5.99 -10.05
CA TRP A 62 -20.01 -6.14 -9.26
C TRP A 62 -18.92 -5.17 -9.73
N PHE A 63 -18.21 -4.58 -8.78
CA PHE A 63 -17.01 -3.79 -9.03
C PHE A 63 -15.97 -4.02 -7.92
N PHE A 64 -14.72 -3.63 -8.16
CA PHE A 64 -13.68 -3.71 -7.15
C PHE A 64 -14.04 -2.88 -5.90
N ASP A 65 -13.58 -3.32 -4.73
CA ASP A 65 -13.48 -2.46 -3.55
C ASP A 65 -12.02 -2.18 -3.22
N VAL A 66 -11.81 -1.30 -2.24
CA VAL A 66 -10.48 -1.00 -1.71
C VAL A 66 -10.44 -1.38 -0.23
N TRP A 67 -9.36 -2.03 0.21
CA TRP A 67 -9.11 -2.28 1.62
C TRP A 67 -8.63 -0.99 2.30
N GLN A 68 -9.55 -0.29 2.96
CA GLN A 68 -9.34 1.02 3.60
C GLN A 68 -10.51 1.38 4.53
N PRO A 69 -10.38 2.40 5.40
CA PRO A 69 -11.53 2.99 6.10
C PRO A 69 -12.54 3.62 5.14
N ASP A 70 -13.78 3.79 5.61
CA ASP A 70 -14.89 4.33 4.80
C ASP A 70 -14.66 5.81 4.42
N HIS A 71 -14.03 6.59 5.31
CA HIS A 71 -13.72 8.00 5.09
C HIS A 71 -12.21 8.22 4.93
N ILE A 72 -11.79 8.78 3.79
CA ILE A 72 -10.39 9.07 3.44
C ILE A 72 -10.21 10.52 2.99
N ASP A 73 -10.81 11.45 3.73
CA ASP A 73 -10.82 12.88 3.38
C ASP A 73 -9.47 13.57 3.61
N THR A 74 -8.66 13.01 4.50
CA THR A 74 -7.34 13.47 4.89
C THR A 74 -6.22 12.68 4.22
N THR A 75 -5.11 13.37 3.96
CA THR A 75 -3.86 12.75 3.50
C THR A 75 -3.02 12.34 4.70
N GLU A 76 -3.22 11.11 5.15
CA GLU A 76 -2.50 10.54 6.29
C GLU A 76 -2.29 9.04 6.12
N CYS A 77 -1.48 8.45 7.01
CA CYS A 77 -1.53 7.00 7.21
C CYS A 77 -2.69 6.74 8.17
N TRP A 78 -3.68 5.95 7.75
CA TRP A 78 -4.89 5.77 8.56
C TRP A 78 -4.67 4.75 9.68
N PRO A 79 -4.94 5.09 10.96
CA PRO A 79 -4.75 4.16 12.06
C PRO A 79 -5.75 3.00 11.97
N LEU A 80 -5.27 1.78 12.23
CA LEU A 80 -6.12 0.62 12.43
C LEU A 80 -6.58 0.66 13.88
N ARG A 81 -7.84 1.01 14.10
CA ARG A 81 -8.42 1.19 15.43
C ARG A 81 -9.20 -0.04 15.85
N SER A 82 -9.14 -0.40 17.13
CA SER A 82 -9.86 -1.54 17.69
C SER A 82 -11.38 -1.48 17.52
N ASP A 83 -11.95 -0.28 17.34
CA ASP A 83 -13.37 -0.02 17.12
C ASP A 83 -13.80 -0.10 15.64
N SER A 84 -12.84 -0.29 14.73
CA SER A 84 -13.08 -0.34 13.29
C SER A 84 -13.12 -1.78 12.79
N THR A 85 -14.06 -2.11 11.91
CA THR A 85 -14.23 -3.49 11.40
C THR A 85 -13.73 -3.68 9.96
N TRP A 86 -13.45 -2.60 9.23
CA TRP A 86 -13.06 -2.66 7.82
C TRP A 86 -11.78 -3.49 7.57
N HIS A 87 -10.87 -3.56 8.54
CA HIS A 87 -9.60 -4.26 8.41
C HIS A 87 -9.63 -5.76 8.78
N GLY A 88 -10.69 -6.24 9.45
CA GLY A 88 -10.84 -7.66 9.81
C GLY A 88 -9.93 -8.20 10.92
N PHE A 89 -8.94 -7.46 11.39
CA PHE A 89 -8.11 -7.86 12.54
C PHE A 89 -8.87 -7.84 13.89
N LYS A 90 -8.52 -8.78 14.77
CA LYS A 90 -9.05 -8.90 16.13
C LYS A 90 -7.99 -8.49 17.16
N ASN A 91 -8.42 -7.93 18.29
CA ASN A 91 -7.56 -7.58 19.43
C ASN A 91 -6.33 -6.73 19.05
N ILE A 92 -6.54 -5.69 18.24
CA ILE A 92 -5.45 -4.77 17.87
C ILE A 92 -5.32 -3.64 18.89
N ASP A 93 -4.07 -3.24 19.13
CA ASP A 93 -3.77 -2.05 19.91
C ASP A 93 -3.99 -0.78 19.08
N ASN A 94 -4.59 0.24 19.70
CA ASN A 94 -4.71 1.55 19.08
C ASN A 94 -3.33 2.22 18.98
N GLU A 95 -3.15 3.08 17.98
CA GLU A 95 -1.90 3.82 17.73
C GLU A 95 -0.67 2.93 17.45
N HIS A 96 -0.89 1.66 17.10
CA HIS A 96 0.19 0.71 16.80
C HIS A 96 0.39 0.47 15.30
N MET A 97 -0.71 0.36 14.54
CA MET A 97 -0.66 0.05 13.11
C MET A 97 -1.37 1.09 12.27
N TYR A 98 -0.82 1.36 11.09
CA TYR A 98 -1.34 2.34 10.14
C TYR A 98 -1.36 1.77 8.72
N LEU A 99 -2.39 2.13 7.95
CA LEU A 99 -2.47 1.86 6.52
C LEU A 99 -1.68 2.92 5.76
N ASP A 100 -0.66 2.47 5.04
CA ASP A 100 0.12 3.31 4.12
C ASP A 100 -0.72 3.69 2.88
N PRO A 101 -0.93 4.99 2.59
CA PRO A 101 -1.79 5.44 1.50
C PRO A 101 -1.33 4.95 0.12
N ILE A 102 -0.02 4.79 -0.12
CA ILE A 102 0.51 4.40 -1.44
C ILE A 102 0.35 2.91 -1.74
N LYS A 103 0.14 2.07 -0.71
CA LYS A 103 -0.10 0.62 -0.89
C LYS A 103 -1.60 0.36 -1.03
N VAL A 104 -2.09 0.43 -2.27
CA VAL A 104 -3.51 0.21 -2.57
C VAL A 104 -3.78 -1.28 -2.77
N THR A 105 -4.58 -1.86 -1.88
CA THR A 105 -5.05 -3.25 -2.00
C THR A 105 -6.48 -3.25 -2.52
N LEU A 106 -6.67 -3.83 -3.71
CA LEU A 106 -7.99 -4.02 -4.32
C LEU A 106 -8.60 -5.34 -3.86
N LEU A 107 -9.91 -5.32 -3.64
CA LEU A 107 -10.69 -6.47 -3.21
C LEU A 107 -11.62 -6.91 -4.34
N THR A 108 -11.67 -8.23 -4.56
CA THR A 108 -12.63 -8.89 -5.45
C THR A 108 -13.72 -9.57 -4.60
N PRO A 109 -14.92 -9.82 -5.15
CA PRO A 109 -15.97 -10.51 -4.43
C PRO A 109 -15.57 -11.95 -4.08
N GLY A 110 -16.09 -12.48 -2.97
CA GLY A 110 -15.93 -13.89 -2.57
C GLY A 110 -15.75 -14.11 -1.06
N MET A 111 -15.48 -13.06 -0.29
CA MET A 111 -15.42 -13.11 1.17
C MET A 111 -15.94 -11.81 1.76
N GLU A 112 -16.77 -11.94 2.80
CA GLU A 112 -17.33 -10.81 3.54
C GLU A 112 -16.34 -10.25 4.57
N LYS A 113 -16.65 -9.06 5.12
CA LYS A 113 -15.78 -8.36 6.09
C LYS A 113 -15.52 -9.15 7.37
N ASP A 114 -16.41 -10.07 7.74
CA ASP A 114 -16.28 -10.93 8.92
C ASP A 114 -15.50 -12.23 8.65
N GLY A 115 -15.04 -12.42 7.40
CA GLY A 115 -14.30 -13.61 6.96
C GLY A 115 -15.18 -14.77 6.52
N THR A 116 -16.50 -14.58 6.41
CA THR A 116 -17.40 -15.60 5.84
C THR A 116 -17.29 -15.63 4.32
N MET A 117 -17.40 -16.82 3.72
CA MET A 117 -17.33 -17.01 2.28
C MET A 117 -18.69 -16.71 1.64
N SER A 118 -18.68 -15.94 0.56
CA SER A 118 -19.90 -15.63 -0.21
C SER A 118 -20.18 -16.75 -1.23
N ASP A 119 -21.45 -16.99 -1.57
CA ASP A 119 -21.85 -17.99 -2.59
C ASP A 119 -21.30 -17.67 -3.99
N PHE A 120 -21.12 -16.38 -4.28
CA PHE A 120 -20.52 -15.87 -5.50
C PHE A 120 -19.18 -15.20 -5.20
N GLY A 121 -18.17 -15.49 -6.01
CA GLY A 121 -16.87 -14.84 -5.91
C GLY A 121 -16.10 -14.86 -7.22
N ILE A 122 -15.18 -13.90 -7.36
CA ILE A 122 -14.26 -13.79 -8.48
C ILE A 122 -12.84 -13.85 -7.89
N PRO A 123 -12.12 -14.98 -8.04
CA PRO A 123 -10.76 -15.09 -7.54
C PRO A 123 -9.83 -14.06 -8.16
N ALA A 124 -9.05 -13.35 -7.33
CA ALA A 124 -8.07 -12.36 -7.78
C ALA A 124 -7.04 -12.93 -8.77
N SER A 125 -6.78 -14.23 -8.73
CA SER A 125 -5.90 -14.92 -9.69
C SER A 125 -6.41 -14.91 -11.13
N ILE A 126 -7.73 -14.76 -11.34
CA ILE A 126 -8.31 -14.60 -12.69
C ILE A 126 -8.09 -13.17 -13.19
N VAL A 127 -8.20 -12.18 -12.30
CA VAL A 127 -7.98 -10.75 -12.62
C VAL A 127 -6.50 -10.46 -12.90
N ALA A 128 -5.58 -11.17 -12.25
CA ALA A 128 -4.14 -10.96 -12.37
C ALA A 128 -3.49 -11.59 -13.62
N LYS A 129 -4.22 -12.44 -14.36
CA LYS A 129 -3.74 -13.07 -15.60
C LYS A 129 -3.80 -12.12 -16.77
#